data_AF-A0A512IWM6-F1
#
_entry.id   AF-A0A512IWM6-F1
#
_cell.length_a   1.000
_cell.length_b   1.000
_cell.length_c   1.000
_cell.angle_alpha   90.00
_cell.angle_beta   90.00
_cell.angle_gamma   90.00
#
_symmetry.space_group_name_H-M   'P 1'
#
loop_
_entity.id
_entity.type
_entity.pdbx_description
1 polymer ?
#
loop_
_entity_poly.entity_id
_entity_poly.type
_entity_poly.pdbx_seq_one_letter_code
_entity_poly.pdbx_strand_id
1 'polypeptide(L)'
;MIRLSRSLAHKYSPDQPRAPAGQPDGGRWVAEGGGAGEQTDILAIPGPGRWTSLAPEDEATGTGLSRERTLLEDGSEVLTIRIHAGPRAGDEEHTVTGPDGGSRVFETSGDTQTIRDGITGEILSRSIFTATGAEPVATVQPAFLPALPAAFTTTVELAGLLFAVLSARREGFGPVLGLSAQEFRPAVNEGNAPAVWVGSIGIDELNRACPRAEEIQTETDRAAQRLRRSGLRLTPQEFGNLLHYDLADFFNAKKDPNLRAEVSGGRVGEVTYGEKGSVRLDLYERTVPGTTCVYDYKTGQKGLSPSRALLLATAAKRLFPDTQRVIIIQVRPRKWRLQSRLEKSSILC
;
A
#
# COMPACT_ATOMS: atom_id res chain seq x y z
N MET A 1 20.77 2.00 26.52
CA MET A 1 19.43 2.59 26.62
C MET A 1 19.42 4.13 26.58
N ILE A 2 20.33 4.83 27.26
CA ILE A 2 20.49 6.31 27.17
C ILE A 2 20.84 6.79 25.74
N ARG A 3 21.48 5.94 24.92
CA ARG A 3 21.86 6.28 23.53
C ARG A 3 20.67 6.46 22.58
N LEU A 4 19.59 5.68 22.73
CA LEU A 4 18.43 5.75 21.82
C LEU A 4 17.62 7.04 22.07
N SER A 5 17.28 7.33 23.33
CA SER A 5 16.59 8.56 23.73
C SER A 5 17.40 9.83 23.41
N ARG A 6 18.72 9.81 23.60
CA ARG A 6 19.61 10.95 23.26
C ARG A 6 19.80 11.12 21.75
N SER A 7 19.76 10.04 20.97
CA SER A 7 19.81 10.10 19.49
C SER A 7 18.51 10.60 18.87
N LEU A 8 17.37 10.26 19.48
CA LEU A 8 16.07 10.79 19.08
C LEU A 8 15.99 12.28 19.37
N ALA A 9 16.41 12.74 20.56
CA ALA A 9 16.45 14.17 20.89
C ALA A 9 17.33 15.01 19.95
N HIS A 10 18.33 14.41 19.30
CA HIS A 10 19.20 15.09 18.32
C HIS A 10 18.66 15.10 16.89
N LYS A 11 17.77 14.17 16.51
CA LYS A 11 17.19 14.06 15.15
C LYS A 11 15.70 14.37 15.07
N TYR A 12 15.00 14.32 16.19
CA TYR A 12 13.55 14.40 16.32
C TYR A 12 13.21 15.23 17.57
N SER A 13 12.71 16.45 17.36
CA SER A 13 12.07 17.21 18.44
C SER A 13 10.61 16.76 18.55
N PRO A 14 10.12 16.32 19.73
CA PRO A 14 8.71 16.00 19.93
C PRO A 14 7.78 17.21 19.68
N ASP A 15 8.33 18.43 19.76
CA ASP A 15 7.62 19.69 19.53
C ASP A 15 7.74 20.20 18.09
N GLN A 16 8.42 19.48 17.19
CA GLN A 16 8.58 19.92 15.80
C GLN A 16 7.19 20.00 15.11
N PRO A 17 6.85 21.13 14.46
CA PRO A 17 5.51 21.37 13.97
C PRO A 17 5.10 20.32 12.96
N ARG A 18 3.83 19.92 13.05
CA ARG A 18 3.22 18.91 12.18
C ARG A 18 2.12 19.54 11.34
N ALA A 19 1.94 19.04 10.13
CA ALA A 19 0.74 19.30 9.36
C ALA A 19 -0.50 18.88 10.18
N PRO A 20 -1.50 19.76 10.33
CA PRO A 20 -2.68 19.51 11.16
C PRO A 20 -3.40 18.20 10.79
N ALA A 21 -3.98 17.56 11.79
CA ALA A 21 -4.86 16.42 11.55
C ALA A 21 -6.06 16.85 10.68
N GLY A 22 -6.45 16.01 9.70
CA GLY A 22 -7.61 16.27 8.82
C GLY A 22 -7.27 16.77 7.41
N GLN A 23 -5.99 16.84 7.03
CA GLN A 23 -5.55 17.22 5.68
C GLN A 23 -4.72 16.10 5.02
N PRO A 24 -4.52 16.13 3.68
CA PRO A 24 -3.75 15.10 2.96
C PRO A 24 -2.31 14.90 3.46
N ASP A 25 -1.74 15.93 4.08
CA ASP A 25 -0.40 15.92 4.67
C ASP A 25 -0.40 15.68 6.19
N GLY A 26 -1.57 15.42 6.79
CA GLY A 26 -1.74 15.31 8.25
C GLY A 26 -0.78 14.32 8.89
N GLY A 27 -0.02 14.80 9.89
CA GLY A 27 1.00 14.03 10.59
C GLY A 27 2.42 14.11 10.02
N ARG A 28 2.61 14.71 8.83
CA ARG A 28 3.93 15.06 8.30
C ARG A 28 4.59 16.15 9.14
N TRP A 29 5.92 16.10 9.24
CA TRP A 29 6.72 17.15 9.83
C TRP A 29 6.80 18.33 8.85
N VAL A 30 6.61 19.56 9.33
CA VAL A 30 6.78 20.79 8.54
C VAL A 30 8.00 21.55 9.05
N ALA A 31 8.74 22.22 8.15
CA ALA A 31 9.81 23.12 8.55
C ALA A 31 9.21 24.35 9.27
N GLU A 32 9.87 24.83 10.32
CA GLU A 32 9.53 26.11 10.94
C GLU A 32 9.82 27.25 9.93
N GLY A 33 8.76 27.96 9.51
CA GLY A 33 8.88 29.26 8.87
C GLY A 33 8.22 29.41 7.49
N GLY A 34 7.12 30.18 7.46
CA GLY A 34 6.87 31.18 6.42
C GLY A 34 6.12 30.76 5.15
N GLY A 35 4.83 31.13 5.09
CA GLY A 35 4.29 31.88 3.94
C GLY A 35 3.72 31.10 2.74
N ALA A 36 2.39 31.20 2.61
CA ALA A 36 1.57 31.32 1.40
C ALA A 36 1.97 30.56 0.11
N GLY A 37 1.14 29.58 -0.24
CA GLY A 37 0.53 29.40 -1.56
C GLY A 37 1.44 29.18 -2.76
N GLU A 38 1.57 27.93 -3.21
CA GLU A 38 1.46 27.64 -4.65
C GLU A 38 0.96 26.20 -4.81
N GLN A 39 -0.22 26.10 -5.42
CA GLN A 39 -1.02 24.90 -5.61
C GLN A 39 -0.52 24.24 -6.90
N THR A 40 0.20 23.12 -6.79
CA THR A 40 0.45 22.26 -7.95
C THR A 40 -0.55 21.12 -7.92
N ASP A 41 -1.44 21.11 -8.91
CA ASP A 41 -2.43 20.07 -9.18
C ASP A 41 -1.79 18.67 -9.17
N ILE A 42 -2.02 17.95 -8.07
CA ILE A 42 -1.83 16.51 -7.98
C ILE A 42 -3.14 16.00 -7.34
N LEU A 43 -3.96 15.35 -8.16
CA LEU A 43 -5.17 14.58 -7.85
C LEU A 43 -5.69 14.75 -6.41
N ALA A 44 -6.68 15.62 -6.24
CA ALA A 44 -7.32 15.90 -4.96
C ALA A 44 -8.22 14.72 -4.54
N ILE A 45 -7.62 13.65 -4.01
CA ILE A 45 -8.35 12.54 -3.40
C ILE A 45 -8.49 12.82 -1.88
N PRO A 46 -9.72 12.77 -1.31
CA PRO A 46 -9.98 13.16 0.08
C PRO A 46 -9.22 12.32 1.12
N GLY A 47 -8.95 12.94 2.28
CA GLY A 47 -8.21 12.37 3.41
C GLY A 47 -9.01 11.38 4.28
N PRO A 48 -8.38 10.80 5.32
CA PRO A 48 -8.92 9.63 6.02
C PRO A 48 -10.04 9.97 7.02
N GLY A 49 -11.28 9.62 6.64
CA GLY A 49 -12.49 9.63 7.47
C GLY A 49 -12.79 8.31 8.19
N ARG A 50 -13.84 8.28 9.02
CA ARG A 50 -14.40 7.13 9.77
C ARG A 50 -15.08 6.11 8.83
N TRP A 51 -15.02 4.84 9.21
CA TRP A 51 -15.39 3.70 8.35
C TRP A 51 -16.61 3.02 8.93
N THR A 52 -17.63 2.79 8.12
CA THR A 52 -18.78 1.98 8.53
C THR A 52 -18.79 0.70 7.73
N SER A 53 -18.40 -0.41 8.37
CA SER A 53 -18.68 -1.75 7.85
C SER A 53 -20.13 -2.06 8.19
N LEU A 54 -20.96 -2.26 7.17
CA LEU A 54 -22.25 -2.92 7.37
C LEU A 54 -21.95 -4.41 7.57
N ALA A 55 -22.57 -5.03 8.57
CA ALA A 55 -22.35 -6.42 8.93
C ALA A 55 -22.45 -7.31 7.67
N PRO A 56 -21.68 -8.42 7.60
CA PRO A 56 -21.85 -9.37 6.51
C PRO A 56 -23.31 -9.82 6.47
N GLU A 57 -23.96 -9.62 5.33
CA GLU A 57 -25.18 -10.36 5.03
C GLU A 57 -24.71 -11.77 4.72
N ASP A 58 -24.52 -12.58 5.77
CA ASP A 58 -24.45 -14.02 5.63
C ASP A 58 -25.84 -14.45 5.17
N GLU A 59 -26.07 -14.45 3.86
CA GLU A 59 -27.11 -15.30 3.30
C GLU A 59 -26.68 -16.73 3.63
N ALA A 60 -27.23 -17.26 4.73
CA ALA A 60 -27.09 -18.64 5.17
C ALA A 60 -27.81 -19.58 4.19
N THR A 61 -27.41 -19.56 2.93
CA THR A 61 -27.94 -20.39 1.86
C THR A 61 -26.99 -21.54 1.51
N GLY A 62 -26.09 -21.96 2.41
CA GLY A 62 -25.23 -23.14 2.16
C GLY A 62 -24.39 -23.10 0.87
N THR A 63 -24.23 -21.94 0.24
CA THR A 63 -23.64 -21.72 -1.09
C THR A 63 -22.17 -21.29 -1.02
N GLY A 64 -21.63 -20.98 0.17
CA GLY A 64 -20.26 -20.48 0.34
C GLY A 64 -20.05 -19.01 -0.06
N LEU A 65 -21.14 -18.26 -0.30
CA LEU A 65 -21.09 -16.84 -0.65
C LEU A 65 -21.07 -15.96 0.61
N SER A 66 -20.21 -14.93 0.64
CA SER A 66 -20.28 -13.87 1.67
C SER A 66 -20.19 -12.48 1.04
N ARG A 67 -20.98 -11.55 1.58
CA ARG A 67 -21.08 -10.17 1.11
C ARG A 67 -20.74 -9.18 2.22
N GLU A 68 -19.83 -8.25 1.96
CA GLU A 68 -19.39 -7.24 2.91
C GLU A 68 -19.37 -5.86 2.27
N ARG A 69 -20.03 -4.88 2.90
CA ARG A 69 -20.14 -3.51 2.38
C ARG A 69 -19.44 -2.52 3.30
N THR A 70 -18.63 -1.64 2.70
CA THR A 70 -17.85 -0.61 3.40
C THR A 70 -18.17 0.75 2.84
N LEU A 71 -18.70 1.64 3.69
CA LEU A 71 -18.96 3.03 3.32
C LEU A 71 -17.91 3.95 3.97
N LEU A 72 -17.34 4.83 3.15
CA LEU A 72 -16.39 5.86 3.56
C LEU A 72 -17.11 7.21 3.72
N GLU A 73 -16.53 8.11 4.51
CA GLU A 73 -17.10 9.44 4.78
C GLU A 73 -17.23 10.32 3.55
N ASP A 74 -16.36 10.14 2.55
CA ASP A 74 -16.41 10.90 1.31
C ASP A 74 -17.53 10.45 0.36
N GLY A 75 -18.30 9.43 0.75
CA GLY A 75 -19.36 8.83 -0.07
C GLY A 75 -18.88 7.64 -0.90
N SER A 76 -17.58 7.31 -0.88
CA SER A 76 -17.07 6.14 -1.58
C SER A 76 -17.56 4.84 -0.93
N GLU A 77 -17.68 3.82 -1.75
CA GLU A 77 -18.15 2.51 -1.33
C GLU A 77 -17.25 1.39 -1.85
N VAL A 78 -16.99 0.40 -0.99
CA VAL A 78 -16.42 -0.90 -1.40
C VAL A 78 -17.38 -2.00 -1.01
N LEU A 79 -17.95 -2.66 -2.01
CA LEU A 79 -18.68 -3.90 -1.88
C LEU A 79 -17.77 -5.08 -2.21
N THR A 80 -17.64 -6.03 -1.29
CA THR A 80 -16.87 -7.26 -1.48
C THR A 80 -17.80 -8.45 -1.50
N ILE A 81 -17.68 -9.29 -2.52
CA ILE A 81 -18.35 -10.57 -2.65
C ILE A 81 -17.26 -11.64 -2.68
N ARG A 82 -17.38 -12.67 -1.85
CA ARG A 82 -16.45 -13.80 -1.80
C ARG A 82 -17.19 -15.08 -2.10
N ILE A 83 -16.69 -15.85 -3.07
CA ILE A 83 -17.26 -17.12 -3.48
C ILE A 83 -16.34 -18.25 -3.00
N HIS A 84 -16.65 -18.85 -1.85
CA HIS A 84 -15.86 -19.93 -1.28
C HIS A 84 -16.22 -21.29 -1.90
N ALA A 85 -15.62 -21.61 -3.06
CA ALA A 85 -15.70 -22.94 -3.65
C ALA A 85 -14.52 -23.83 -3.19
N GLY A 86 -14.54 -24.30 -1.94
CA GLY A 86 -13.57 -25.28 -1.42
C GLY A 86 -12.38 -24.71 -0.61
N PRO A 87 -11.28 -25.47 -0.41
CA PRO A 87 -10.22 -25.15 0.57
C PRO A 87 -9.23 -24.03 0.19
N ARG A 88 -9.33 -23.48 -1.03
CA ARG A 88 -8.48 -22.38 -1.50
C ARG A 88 -9.15 -21.03 -1.23
N ALA A 89 -8.38 -19.95 -1.26
CA ALA A 89 -8.95 -18.61 -1.39
C ALA A 89 -9.90 -18.64 -2.60
N GLY A 90 -11.18 -18.42 -2.33
CA GLY A 90 -12.22 -18.43 -3.35
C GLY A 90 -12.04 -17.28 -4.33
N ASP A 91 -12.82 -17.30 -5.42
CA ASP A 91 -12.90 -16.13 -6.29
C ASP A 91 -13.42 -14.94 -5.46
N GLU A 92 -12.70 -13.82 -5.50
CA GLU A 92 -13.07 -12.58 -4.81
C GLU A 92 -13.45 -11.52 -5.85
N GLU A 93 -14.58 -10.88 -5.65
CA GLU A 93 -15.03 -9.74 -6.43
C GLU A 93 -15.15 -8.51 -5.52
N HIS A 94 -14.59 -7.39 -5.96
CA HIS A 94 -14.76 -6.10 -5.30
C HIS A 94 -15.36 -5.10 -6.28
N THR A 95 -16.57 -4.62 -5.98
CA THR A 95 -17.13 -3.43 -6.64
C THR A 95 -16.73 -2.21 -5.83
N VAL A 96 -16.00 -1.29 -6.44
CA VAL A 96 -15.56 -0.04 -5.85
C VAL A 96 -16.25 1.11 -6.56
N THR A 97 -16.91 1.98 -5.80
CA THR A 97 -17.61 3.15 -6.31
C THR A 97 -17.02 4.40 -5.66
N GLY A 98 -16.51 5.32 -6.49
CA GLY A 98 -16.01 6.62 -6.07
C GLY A 98 -17.13 7.59 -5.70
N PRO A 99 -16.78 8.75 -5.10
CA PRO A 99 -17.75 9.75 -4.68
C PRO A 99 -18.44 10.45 -5.87
N ASP A 100 -17.82 10.41 -7.04
CA ASP A 100 -18.34 10.91 -8.32
C ASP A 100 -19.28 9.90 -9.02
N GLY A 101 -19.49 8.73 -8.43
CA GLY A 101 -20.29 7.64 -8.99
C GLY A 101 -19.56 6.77 -10.01
N GLY A 102 -18.30 7.08 -10.34
CA GLY A 102 -17.46 6.20 -11.15
C GLY A 102 -17.22 4.88 -10.43
N SER A 103 -17.37 3.75 -11.12
CA SER A 103 -17.26 2.43 -10.49
C SER A 103 -16.39 1.45 -11.28
N ARG A 104 -15.75 0.54 -10.55
CA ARG A 104 -14.90 -0.53 -11.10
C ARG A 104 -15.18 -1.83 -10.37
N VAL A 105 -15.20 -2.94 -11.12
CA VAL A 105 -15.30 -4.29 -10.57
C VAL A 105 -13.94 -4.96 -10.70
N PHE A 106 -13.36 -5.38 -9.58
CA PHE A 106 -12.09 -6.11 -9.50
C PHE A 106 -12.39 -7.58 -9.22
N GLU A 107 -12.33 -8.40 -10.26
CA GLU A 107 -12.58 -9.85 -10.22
C GLU A 107 -11.25 -10.57 -10.11
N THR A 108 -10.99 -11.26 -9.00
CA THR A 108 -9.75 -12.02 -8.78
C THR A 108 -10.05 -13.51 -8.74
N SER A 109 -9.39 -14.26 -9.63
CA SER A 109 -9.44 -15.72 -9.68
C SER A 109 -8.03 -16.27 -9.80
N GLY A 110 -7.57 -16.95 -8.74
CA GLY A 110 -6.18 -17.40 -8.64
C GLY A 110 -5.20 -16.24 -8.70
N ASP A 111 -4.27 -16.30 -9.66
CA ASP A 111 -3.25 -15.28 -9.92
C ASP A 111 -3.68 -14.23 -10.97
N THR A 112 -4.93 -14.30 -11.44
CA THR A 112 -5.46 -13.44 -12.51
C THR A 112 -6.51 -12.47 -11.94
N GLN A 113 -6.42 -11.20 -12.34
CA GLN A 113 -7.37 -10.16 -11.99
C GLN A 113 -7.92 -9.53 -13.26
N THR A 114 -9.24 -9.44 -13.37
CA THR A 114 -9.94 -8.70 -14.41
C THR A 114 -10.56 -7.47 -13.78
N ILE A 115 -10.30 -6.30 -14.37
CA ILE A 115 -10.92 -5.04 -13.95
C ILE A 115 -11.92 -4.63 -15.01
N ARG A 116 -13.16 -4.41 -14.59
CA ARG A 116 -14.26 -3.96 -15.46
C ARG A 116 -14.74 -2.57 -15.09
N ASP A 117 -15.29 -1.89 -16.07
CA ASP A 117 -16.14 -0.73 -15.81
C ASP A 117 -17.40 -1.20 -15.07
N GLY A 118 -17.72 -0.57 -13.93
CA GLY A 118 -18.82 -1.02 -13.09
C GLY A 118 -20.21 -0.60 -13.61
N ILE A 119 -20.28 0.18 -14.69
CA ILE A 119 -21.55 0.55 -15.34
C ILE A 119 -21.75 -0.32 -16.59
N THR A 120 -20.76 -0.36 -17.48
CA THR A 120 -20.88 -1.04 -18.77
C THR A 120 -20.51 -2.53 -18.72
N GLY A 121 -19.75 -2.95 -17.71
CA GLY A 121 -19.19 -4.31 -17.61
C GLY A 121 -18.03 -4.59 -18.57
N GLU A 122 -17.59 -3.57 -19.32
CA GLU A 122 -16.48 -3.67 -20.27
C GLU A 122 -15.18 -4.01 -19.53
N ILE A 123 -14.35 -4.88 -20.11
CA ILE A 123 -13.03 -5.20 -19.58
C ILE A 123 -12.07 -4.04 -19.87
N LEU A 124 -11.65 -3.36 -18.81
CA LEU A 124 -10.70 -2.26 -18.86
C LEU A 124 -9.25 -2.73 -18.72
N SER A 125 -9.01 -3.75 -17.91
CA SER A 125 -7.69 -4.34 -17.73
C SER A 125 -7.80 -5.80 -17.33
N ARG A 126 -6.78 -6.58 -17.67
CA ARG A 126 -6.55 -7.90 -17.13
C ARG A 126 -5.07 -8.04 -16.80
N SER A 127 -4.76 -8.54 -15.61
CA SER A 127 -3.40 -8.70 -15.14
C SER A 127 -3.20 -10.04 -14.46
N ILE A 128 -1.96 -10.52 -14.45
CA ILE A 128 -1.51 -11.65 -13.64
C ILE A 128 -0.46 -11.15 -12.64
N PHE A 129 -0.51 -11.62 -11.40
CA PHE A 129 0.55 -11.35 -10.43
C PHE A 129 1.70 -12.37 -10.61
N THR A 130 2.88 -11.88 -10.97
CA THR A 130 4.05 -12.72 -11.29
C THR A 130 5.23 -12.45 -10.35
N ALA A 131 6.35 -13.14 -10.56
CA ALA A 131 7.61 -12.88 -9.87
C ALA A 131 8.22 -11.50 -10.19
N THR A 132 7.67 -10.73 -11.12
CA THR A 132 8.07 -9.34 -11.33
C THR A 132 7.02 -8.35 -10.80
N GLY A 133 5.85 -8.83 -10.36
CA GLY A 133 4.69 -8.02 -10.01
C GLY A 133 3.56 -8.15 -11.02
N ALA A 134 2.68 -7.15 -11.08
CA ALA A 134 1.53 -7.14 -11.99
C ALA A 134 2.00 -7.06 -13.45
N GLU A 135 1.56 -8.01 -14.27
CA GLU A 135 1.82 -8.06 -15.72
C GLU A 135 0.52 -8.04 -16.51
N PRO A 136 0.44 -7.27 -17.61
CA PRO A 136 -0.78 -7.20 -18.41
C PRO A 136 -0.98 -8.50 -19.19
N VAL A 137 -2.21 -8.98 -19.24
CA VAL A 137 -2.64 -10.04 -20.15
C VAL A 137 -3.32 -9.39 -21.34
N ALA A 138 -2.95 -9.80 -22.55
CA ALA A 138 -3.62 -9.32 -23.76
C ALA A 138 -5.12 -9.62 -23.67
N THR A 139 -5.92 -8.56 -23.71
CA THR A 139 -7.38 -8.65 -23.89
C THR A 139 -7.68 -8.44 -25.37
N VAL A 140 -8.59 -9.22 -25.93
CA VAL A 140 -9.12 -8.95 -27.27
C VAL A 140 -10.06 -7.75 -27.13
N GLN A 141 -9.52 -6.53 -27.25
CA GLN A 141 -10.35 -5.33 -27.36
C GLN A 141 -10.83 -5.15 -28.80
N PRO A 142 -12.11 -4.82 -29.04
CA PRO A 142 -12.57 -4.40 -30.36
C PRO A 142 -11.79 -3.13 -30.78
N ALA A 143 -11.26 -3.11 -32.00
CA ALA A 143 -10.37 -2.07 -32.53
C ALA A 143 -10.99 -0.65 -32.67
N PHE A 144 -12.20 -0.43 -32.15
CA PHE A 144 -12.97 0.81 -32.34
C PHE A 144 -13.01 1.74 -31.13
N LEU A 145 -12.36 1.39 -30.01
CA LEU A 145 -12.33 2.26 -28.83
C LEU A 145 -10.96 2.94 -28.70
N PRO A 146 -10.90 4.29 -28.70
CA PRO A 146 -9.67 4.97 -28.28
C PRO A 146 -9.40 4.59 -26.81
N ALA A 147 -8.16 4.22 -26.50
CA ALA A 147 -7.71 4.01 -25.13
C ALA A 147 -7.79 5.35 -24.37
N LEU A 148 -8.93 5.63 -23.73
CA LEU A 148 -9.13 6.93 -23.08
C LEU A 148 -8.27 7.01 -21.80
N PRO A 149 -7.34 7.97 -21.69
CA PRO A 149 -6.48 8.13 -20.52
C PRO A 149 -7.27 8.34 -19.22
N ALA A 150 -8.46 8.94 -19.30
CA ALA A 150 -9.33 9.19 -18.15
C ALA A 150 -9.86 7.91 -17.50
N ALA A 151 -10.29 6.92 -18.30
CA ALA A 151 -10.82 5.66 -17.78
C ALA A 151 -9.76 4.90 -16.96
N PHE A 152 -8.49 5.07 -17.32
CA PHE A 152 -7.37 4.49 -16.62
C PHE A 152 -7.04 5.19 -15.30
N THR A 153 -7.00 6.54 -15.27
CA THR A 153 -6.78 7.29 -14.03
C THR A 153 -7.78 6.88 -12.96
N THR A 154 -9.07 6.82 -13.30
CA THR A 154 -10.12 6.34 -12.38
C THR A 154 -9.86 4.91 -11.89
N THR A 155 -9.39 4.01 -12.75
CA THR A 155 -9.05 2.63 -12.35
C THR A 155 -7.96 2.60 -11.28
N VAL A 156 -6.89 3.39 -11.45
CA VAL A 156 -5.79 3.46 -10.47
C VAL A 156 -6.23 4.07 -9.15
N GLU A 157 -7.08 5.10 -9.20
CA GLU A 157 -7.64 5.75 -8.01
C GLU A 157 -8.52 4.79 -7.20
N LEU A 158 -9.44 4.09 -7.87
CA LEU A 158 -10.31 3.11 -7.22
C LEU A 158 -9.55 1.85 -6.78
N ALA A 159 -8.47 1.48 -7.46
CA ALA A 159 -7.54 0.46 -6.99
C ALA A 159 -6.82 0.87 -5.70
N GLY A 160 -6.35 2.12 -5.62
CA GLY A 160 -5.79 2.69 -4.39
C GLY A 160 -6.82 2.71 -3.24
N LEU A 161 -8.08 2.97 -3.56
CA LEU A 161 -9.19 2.91 -2.60
C LEU A 161 -9.44 1.50 -2.08
N LEU A 162 -9.52 0.52 -2.97
CA LEU A 162 -9.65 -0.88 -2.59
C LEU A 162 -8.48 -1.33 -1.71
N PHE A 163 -7.25 -0.99 -2.12
CA PHE A 163 -6.04 -1.31 -1.37
C PHE A 163 -6.09 -0.73 0.05
N ALA A 164 -6.49 0.54 0.20
CA ALA A 164 -6.65 1.17 1.49
C ALA A 164 -7.66 0.40 2.36
N VAL A 165 -8.83 0.07 1.79
CA VAL A 165 -9.90 -0.64 2.50
C VAL A 165 -9.46 -2.01 2.98
N LEU A 166 -8.86 -2.80 2.10
CA LEU A 166 -8.37 -4.14 2.42
C LEU A 166 -7.19 -4.09 3.41
N SER A 167 -6.34 -3.06 3.33
CA SER A 167 -5.16 -2.86 4.20
C SER A 167 -5.50 -2.47 5.62
N ALA A 168 -6.63 -1.81 5.87
CA ALA A 168 -7.03 -1.45 7.23
C ALA A 168 -7.43 -2.67 8.08
N ARG A 169 -7.73 -3.81 7.43
CA ARG A 169 -8.35 -4.98 8.07
C ARG A 169 -7.38 -6.11 8.45
N ARG A 170 -6.08 -5.97 8.17
CA ARG A 170 -5.11 -7.08 8.30
C ARG A 170 -3.93 -6.76 9.22
N GLU A 171 -3.36 -7.82 9.80
CA GLU A 171 -2.06 -7.81 10.47
C GLU A 171 -1.00 -8.37 9.52
N GLY A 172 0.28 -8.06 9.74
CA GLY A 172 1.35 -8.48 8.83
C GLY A 172 1.43 -7.62 7.56
N PHE A 173 1.99 -8.19 6.49
CA PHE A 173 1.89 -7.62 5.15
C PHE A 173 0.45 -7.84 4.67
N GLY A 174 -0.21 -6.75 4.31
CA GLY A 174 -1.61 -6.72 3.92
C GLY A 174 -1.84 -7.19 2.48
N PRO A 175 -2.97 -6.79 1.86
CA PRO A 175 -3.06 -6.80 0.40
C PRO A 175 -1.89 -6.02 -0.22
N VAL A 176 -1.64 -6.23 -1.51
CA VAL A 176 -0.69 -5.42 -2.28
C VAL A 176 -1.42 -4.58 -3.32
N LEU A 177 -0.81 -3.45 -3.69
CA LEU A 177 -1.17 -2.68 -4.87
C LEU A 177 0.00 -2.78 -5.86
N GLY A 178 -0.18 -3.57 -6.91
CA GLY A 178 0.78 -3.72 -8.01
C GLY A 178 0.39 -2.81 -9.17
N LEU A 179 1.34 -2.04 -9.68
CA LEU A 179 1.15 -1.08 -10.76
C LEU A 179 2.29 -1.21 -11.77
N SER A 180 1.96 -1.13 -13.06
CA SER A 180 2.99 -0.98 -14.08
C SER A 180 3.53 0.45 -14.07
N ALA A 181 4.84 0.63 -14.15
CA ALA A 181 5.45 1.96 -14.06
C ALA A 181 5.25 2.82 -15.31
N GLN A 182 4.69 2.24 -16.38
CA GLN A 182 4.25 2.96 -17.58
C GLN A 182 3.11 3.93 -17.27
N GLU A 183 2.35 3.66 -16.21
CA GLU A 183 1.21 4.43 -15.71
C GLU A 183 1.60 5.81 -15.20
N PHE A 184 2.87 6.00 -14.83
CA PHE A 184 3.40 7.26 -14.33
C PHE A 184 4.17 8.06 -15.39
N ARG A 185 4.12 7.66 -16.67
CA ARG A 185 4.73 8.41 -17.78
C ARG A 185 3.73 9.45 -18.32
N PRO A 186 4.15 10.71 -18.54
CA PRO A 186 3.29 11.74 -19.13
C PRO A 186 3.00 11.54 -20.64
N ALA A 187 3.53 10.48 -21.26
CA ALA A 187 3.25 10.12 -22.65
C ALA A 187 2.65 8.71 -22.68
N VAL A 188 1.35 8.66 -23.00
CA VAL A 188 0.60 7.44 -23.29
C VAL A 188 1.19 6.88 -24.59
N ASN A 189 2.16 5.97 -24.48
CA ASN A 189 2.48 5.14 -25.63
C ASN A 189 1.29 4.21 -25.83
N GLU A 190 0.51 4.50 -26.86
CA GLU A 190 -0.59 3.69 -27.35
C GLU A 190 -0.10 2.25 -27.59
N GLY A 191 -0.72 1.27 -26.92
CA GLY A 191 -0.55 -0.13 -27.29
C GLY A 191 -0.69 -1.15 -26.18
N ASN A 192 -0.38 -0.82 -24.91
CA ASN A 192 -0.48 -1.79 -23.81
C ASN A 192 -1.45 -1.30 -22.74
N ALA A 193 -2.43 -2.15 -22.42
CA ALA A 193 -3.30 -1.93 -21.26
C ALA A 193 -2.43 -1.89 -19.98
N PRO A 194 -2.59 -0.87 -19.14
CA PRO A 194 -1.85 -0.77 -17.89
C PRO A 194 -2.23 -1.90 -16.93
N ALA A 195 -1.22 -2.43 -16.23
CA ALA A 195 -1.37 -3.58 -15.34
C ALA A 195 -1.54 -3.13 -13.90
N VAL A 196 -2.79 -3.17 -13.44
CA VAL A 196 -3.17 -2.92 -12.04
C VAL A 196 -3.51 -4.25 -11.39
N TRP A 197 -3.03 -4.47 -10.17
CA TRP A 197 -3.37 -5.59 -9.31
C TRP A 197 -3.67 -5.09 -7.89
N VAL A 198 -4.81 -5.46 -7.33
CA VAL A 198 -5.12 -5.20 -5.92
C VAL A 198 -5.73 -6.42 -5.27
N GLY A 199 -5.10 -6.92 -4.22
CA GLY A 199 -5.64 -8.08 -3.54
C GLY A 199 -4.69 -8.67 -2.52
N SER A 200 -5.19 -9.68 -1.80
CA SER A 200 -4.36 -10.47 -0.90
C SER A 200 -3.50 -11.43 -1.71
N ILE A 201 -2.20 -11.50 -1.40
CA ILE A 201 -1.29 -12.50 -1.96
C ILE A 201 -0.61 -13.27 -0.84
N GLY A 202 -0.19 -14.50 -1.11
CA GLY A 202 0.57 -15.30 -0.14
C GLY A 202 1.98 -14.74 0.08
N ILE A 203 2.60 -15.05 1.23
CA ILE A 203 3.99 -14.61 1.49
C ILE A 203 4.95 -15.16 0.43
N ASP A 204 4.78 -16.42 0.02
CA ASP A 204 5.64 -17.06 -0.98
C ASP A 204 5.53 -16.38 -2.35
N GLU A 205 4.32 -15.98 -2.70
CA GLU A 205 4.07 -15.22 -3.93
C GLU A 205 4.64 -13.82 -3.86
N LEU A 206 4.47 -13.13 -2.73
CA LEU A 206 5.08 -11.83 -2.52
C LEU A 206 6.61 -11.92 -2.56
N ASN A 207 7.21 -12.92 -1.92
CA ASN A 207 8.66 -13.14 -1.89
C ASN A 207 9.24 -13.39 -3.29
N ARG A 208 8.45 -13.92 -4.24
CA ARG A 208 8.91 -14.04 -5.64
C ARG A 208 9.11 -12.67 -6.29
N ALA A 209 8.27 -11.69 -5.99
CA ALA A 209 8.36 -10.33 -6.52
C ALA A 209 9.22 -9.38 -5.68
N CYS A 210 9.21 -9.61 -4.36
CA CYS A 210 9.86 -8.81 -3.33
C CYS A 210 10.60 -9.72 -2.34
N PRO A 211 11.79 -10.25 -2.70
CA PRO A 211 12.53 -11.24 -1.90
C PRO A 211 12.82 -10.88 -0.45
N ARG A 212 12.82 -9.60 -0.07
CA ARG A 212 13.05 -9.18 1.31
C ARG A 212 11.77 -9.06 2.14
N ALA A 213 10.59 -9.34 1.58
CA ALA A 213 9.31 -9.14 2.27
C ALA A 213 9.21 -9.92 3.59
N GLU A 214 9.63 -11.19 3.63
CA GLU A 214 9.63 -11.97 4.88
C GLU A 214 10.63 -11.43 5.92
N GLU A 215 11.83 -11.00 5.50
CA GLU A 215 12.80 -10.38 6.41
C GLU A 215 12.25 -9.09 7.00
N ILE A 216 11.64 -8.25 6.16
CA ILE A 216 11.03 -6.98 6.53
C ILE A 216 9.90 -7.18 7.54
N GLN A 217 9.02 -8.15 7.28
CA GLN A 217 7.98 -8.51 8.24
C GLN A 217 8.57 -9.00 9.57
N THR A 218 9.56 -9.89 9.50
CA THR A 218 10.20 -10.48 10.69
C THR A 218 10.87 -9.40 11.53
N GLU A 219 11.58 -8.46 10.92
CA GLU A 219 12.22 -7.38 11.65
C GLU A 219 11.21 -6.36 12.17
N THR A 220 10.13 -6.10 11.44
CA THR A 220 9.01 -5.26 11.93
C THR A 220 8.40 -5.83 13.21
N ASP A 221 8.22 -7.15 13.27
CA ASP A 221 7.71 -7.82 14.46
C ASP A 221 8.70 -7.74 15.63
N ARG A 222 9.99 -7.97 15.36
CA ARG A 222 11.05 -7.91 16.37
C ARG A 222 11.20 -6.50 16.93
N ALA A 223 11.23 -5.48 16.09
CA ALA A 223 11.28 -4.08 16.48
C ALA A 223 10.09 -3.71 17.38
N ALA A 224 8.87 -4.08 16.97
CA ALA A 224 7.67 -3.86 17.78
C ALA A 224 7.73 -4.59 19.13
N GLN A 225 8.26 -5.82 19.16
CA GLN A 225 8.42 -6.59 20.37
C GLN A 225 9.46 -5.96 21.32
N ARG A 226 10.60 -5.49 20.79
CA ARG A 226 11.62 -4.76 21.56
C ARG A 226 11.02 -3.54 22.23
N LEU A 227 10.27 -2.73 21.48
CA LEU A 227 9.62 -1.53 21.99
C LEU A 227 8.56 -1.84 23.06
N ARG A 228 7.73 -2.87 22.85
CA ARG A 228 6.72 -3.30 23.84
C ARG A 228 7.36 -3.83 25.13
N ARG A 229 8.50 -4.51 25.04
CA ARG A 229 9.24 -5.05 26.20
C ARG A 229 10.14 -4.03 26.90
N SER A 230 10.31 -2.83 26.34
CA SER A 230 11.16 -1.78 26.91
C SER A 230 10.68 -1.22 28.25
N GLY A 231 9.41 -1.43 28.59
CA GLY A 231 8.78 -0.83 29.78
C GLY A 231 8.47 0.66 29.64
N LEU A 232 8.76 1.27 28.48
CA LEU A 232 8.43 2.67 28.20
C LEU A 232 6.91 2.84 28.05
N ARG A 233 6.36 3.86 28.71
CA ARG A 233 4.99 4.32 28.46
C ARG A 233 5.01 5.25 27.25
N LEU A 234 4.79 4.67 26.08
CA LEU A 234 4.80 5.38 24.80
C LEU A 234 3.36 5.70 24.37
N THR A 235 3.12 6.92 23.91
CA THR A 235 1.94 7.25 23.12
C THR A 235 1.96 6.46 21.79
N PRO A 236 0.81 6.28 21.11
CA PRO A 236 0.78 5.63 19.81
C PRO A 236 1.72 6.27 18.77
N GLN A 237 1.87 7.59 18.83
CA GLN A 237 2.75 8.35 17.94
C GLN A 237 4.23 8.09 18.25
N GLU A 238 4.62 8.13 19.52
CA GLU A 238 6.00 7.82 19.93
C GLU A 238 6.37 6.38 19.59
N PHE A 239 5.45 5.43 19.80
CA PHE A 239 5.65 4.04 19.42
C PHE A 239 5.89 3.90 17.91
N GLY A 240 5.08 4.58 17.08
CA GLY A 240 5.26 4.61 15.63
C GLY A 240 6.61 5.19 15.21
N ASN A 241 6.98 6.36 15.73
CA ASN A 241 8.25 7.02 15.39
C ASN A 241 9.46 6.15 15.78
N LEU A 242 9.41 5.54 16.97
CA LEU A 242 10.46 4.64 17.44
C LEU A 242 10.58 3.39 16.57
N LEU A 243 9.46 2.82 16.13
CA LEU A 243 9.46 1.66 15.25
C LEU A 243 10.13 1.98 13.91
N HIS A 244 9.74 3.09 13.28
CA HIS A 244 10.34 3.55 12.03
C HIS A 244 11.83 3.80 12.16
N TYR A 245 12.25 4.48 13.23
CA TYR A 245 13.66 4.75 13.50
C TYR A 245 14.49 3.46 13.69
N ASP A 246 13.99 2.52 14.49
CA ASP A 246 14.65 1.23 14.77
C ASP A 246 14.80 0.39 13.50
N LEU A 247 13.78 0.37 12.65
CA LEU A 247 13.83 -0.32 11.34
C LEU A 247 14.77 0.38 10.37
N ALA A 248 14.77 1.72 10.33
CA ALA A 248 15.65 2.47 9.46
C ALA A 248 17.12 2.26 9.83
N ASP A 249 17.45 2.27 11.13
CA ASP A 249 18.79 1.96 11.63
C ASP A 249 19.23 0.55 11.22
N PHE A 250 18.36 -0.45 11.42
CA PHE A 250 18.63 -1.84 11.06
C PHE A 250 18.90 -2.04 9.57
N PHE A 251 18.03 -1.53 8.69
CA PHE A 251 18.17 -1.75 7.24
C PHE A 251 19.30 -0.92 6.64
N ASN A 252 19.47 0.33 7.08
CA ASN A 252 20.56 1.18 6.56
C ASN A 252 21.94 0.69 7.02
N ALA A 253 22.05 0.01 8.17
CA ALA A 253 23.31 -0.60 8.62
C ALA A 253 23.83 -1.69 7.68
N LYS A 254 22.95 -2.32 6.86
CA LYS A 254 23.33 -3.34 5.88
C LYS A 254 24.06 -2.77 4.67
N LYS A 255 23.96 -1.45 4.42
CA LYS A 255 24.58 -0.76 3.27
C LYS A 255 24.20 -1.40 1.93
N ASP A 256 23.00 -1.93 1.83
CA ASP A 256 22.47 -2.53 0.61
C ASP A 256 21.91 -1.41 -0.30
N PRO A 257 22.48 -1.17 -1.50
CA PRO A 257 22.01 -0.09 -2.37
C PRO A 257 20.60 -0.34 -2.91
N ASN A 258 20.11 -1.59 -2.88
CA ASN A 258 18.79 -1.96 -3.34
C ASN A 258 17.78 -2.07 -2.19
N LEU A 259 18.18 -1.81 -0.95
CA LEU A 259 17.30 -1.86 0.23
C LEU A 259 17.66 -0.73 1.20
N ARG A 260 16.97 0.41 1.09
CA ARG A 260 17.25 1.60 1.90
C ARG A 260 15.98 2.16 2.53
N ALA A 261 16.12 2.60 3.78
CA ALA A 261 15.03 3.17 4.58
C ALA A 261 15.11 4.69 4.65
N GLU A 262 13.95 5.33 4.79
CA GLU A 262 13.79 6.78 4.99
C GLU A 262 14.39 7.64 3.88
N VAL A 263 14.24 7.20 2.62
CA VAL A 263 14.71 7.93 1.43
C VAL A 263 13.62 8.87 0.93
N SER A 264 13.97 10.14 0.73
CA SER A 264 13.07 11.18 0.20
C SER A 264 13.26 11.39 -1.29
N GLY A 265 12.19 11.22 -2.07
CA GLY A 265 12.14 11.60 -3.48
C GLY A 265 11.57 12.99 -3.68
N GLY A 266 12.26 13.82 -4.45
CA GLY A 266 11.78 15.13 -4.89
C GLY A 266 11.02 15.05 -6.21
N ARG A 267 10.93 16.20 -6.90
CA ARG A 267 10.41 16.23 -8.28
C ARG A 267 11.34 15.47 -9.23
N VAL A 268 12.64 15.51 -8.97
CA VAL A 268 13.69 14.79 -9.70
C VAL A 268 14.67 14.20 -8.68
N GLY A 269 14.79 12.88 -8.65
CA GLY A 269 15.80 12.18 -7.84
C GLY A 269 15.60 12.26 -6.32
N GLU A 270 16.64 11.82 -5.61
CA GLU A 270 16.72 11.83 -4.15
C GLU A 270 17.01 13.24 -3.64
N VAL A 271 16.31 13.65 -2.58
CA VAL A 271 16.42 14.97 -1.96
C VAL A 271 16.62 14.86 -0.46
N THR A 272 16.96 15.98 0.18
CA THR A 272 17.13 16.01 1.63
C THR A 272 15.78 15.85 2.33
N TYR A 273 15.80 15.18 3.48
CA TYR A 273 14.62 15.06 4.32
C TYR A 273 14.02 16.43 4.69
N GLY A 274 12.70 16.56 4.54
CA GLY A 274 11.97 17.78 4.88
C GLY A 274 11.91 18.81 3.75
N GLU A 275 12.48 18.53 2.58
CA GLU A 275 12.37 19.41 1.41
C GLU A 275 10.90 19.53 0.96
N LYS A 276 10.47 20.76 0.65
CA LYS A 276 9.08 21.06 0.26
C LYS A 276 8.69 20.24 -0.98
N GLY A 277 7.56 19.54 -0.89
CA GLY A 277 7.08 18.68 -1.98
C GLY A 277 7.80 17.33 -2.10
N SER A 278 8.71 17.00 -1.19
CA SER A 278 9.33 15.68 -1.15
C SER A 278 8.40 14.62 -0.56
N VAL A 279 8.58 13.39 -1.02
CA VAL A 279 7.86 12.20 -0.54
C VAL A 279 8.88 11.22 0.00
N ARG A 280 8.80 10.94 1.29
CA ARG A 280 9.61 9.93 1.95
C ARG A 280 8.99 8.55 1.82
N LEU A 281 9.80 7.59 1.40
CA LEU A 281 9.50 6.16 1.45
C LEU A 281 10.06 5.59 2.77
N ASP A 282 9.25 4.86 3.54
CA ASP A 282 9.73 4.30 4.82
C ASP A 282 10.81 3.24 4.57
N LEU A 283 10.58 2.34 3.61
CA LEU A 283 11.56 1.41 3.08
C LEU A 283 11.22 1.10 1.61
N TYR A 284 12.23 0.97 0.76
CA TYR A 284 12.07 0.35 -0.55
C TYR A 284 13.03 -0.83 -0.73
N GLU A 285 12.61 -1.79 -1.54
CA GLU A 285 13.43 -2.84 -2.13
C GLU A 285 13.40 -2.70 -3.66
N ARG A 286 14.56 -2.68 -4.31
CA ARG A 286 14.68 -2.77 -5.77
C ARG A 286 15.06 -4.19 -6.16
N THR A 287 14.24 -4.81 -6.99
CA THR A 287 14.41 -6.18 -7.45
C THR A 287 14.69 -6.20 -8.95
N VAL A 288 15.47 -7.19 -9.38
CA VAL A 288 15.81 -7.39 -10.79
C VAL A 288 14.93 -8.50 -11.34
N PRO A 289 14.22 -8.29 -12.48
CA PRO A 289 14.30 -7.12 -13.36
C PRO A 289 13.25 -6.03 -13.07
N GLY A 290 13.72 -4.85 -12.66
CA GLY A 290 12.99 -3.58 -12.81
C GLY A 290 11.79 -3.36 -11.87
N THR A 291 11.71 -4.04 -10.73
CA THR A 291 10.58 -3.87 -9.80
C THR A 291 11.02 -3.11 -8.57
N THR A 292 10.15 -2.23 -8.07
CA THR A 292 10.36 -1.53 -6.79
C THR A 292 9.23 -1.85 -5.84
N CYS A 293 9.56 -2.55 -4.76
CA CYS A 293 8.65 -2.81 -3.66
C CYS A 293 8.79 -1.69 -2.64
N VAL A 294 7.69 -1.02 -2.31
CA VAL A 294 7.65 0.05 -1.31
C VAL A 294 6.89 -0.48 -0.10
N TYR A 295 7.56 -0.45 1.05
CA TYR A 295 7.00 -0.88 2.32
C TYR A 295 6.70 0.36 3.16
N ASP A 296 5.45 0.51 3.56
CA ASP A 296 5.02 1.58 4.45
C ASP A 296 4.56 0.98 5.78
N TYR A 297 5.24 1.38 6.86
CA TYR A 297 5.06 0.78 8.17
C TYR A 297 3.91 1.45 8.93
N LYS A 298 3.00 0.63 9.47
CA LYS A 298 1.84 1.11 10.25
C LYS A 298 1.72 0.42 11.60
N THR A 299 1.49 1.23 12.64
CA THR A 299 1.35 0.77 14.04
C THR A 299 -0.05 0.98 14.63
N GLY A 300 -0.84 1.92 14.10
CA GLY A 300 -2.21 2.22 14.54
C GLY A 300 -3.28 1.64 13.61
N GLN A 301 -4.57 1.84 13.89
CA GLN A 301 -5.65 1.25 13.07
C GLN A 301 -5.83 1.91 11.68
N LYS A 302 -5.30 3.14 11.50
CA LYS A 302 -5.36 3.82 10.22
C LYS A 302 -4.46 3.13 9.21
N GLY A 303 -4.98 2.87 8.02
CA GLY A 303 -4.21 2.38 6.88
C GLY A 303 -3.59 3.51 6.06
N LEU A 304 -2.91 3.12 4.97
CA LEU A 304 -2.58 4.03 3.88
C LEU A 304 -3.86 4.61 3.27
N SER A 305 -3.90 5.92 3.04
CA SER A 305 -4.95 6.50 2.21
C SER A 305 -4.71 6.16 0.74
N PRO A 306 -5.75 6.21 -0.11
CA PRO A 306 -5.60 5.96 -1.55
C PRO A 306 -4.60 6.93 -2.19
N SER A 307 -4.76 8.23 -1.90
CA SER A 307 -3.83 9.29 -2.30
C SER A 307 -2.38 9.00 -1.90
N ARG A 308 -2.18 8.51 -0.67
CA ARG A 308 -0.83 8.24 -0.16
C ARG A 308 -0.20 7.05 -0.88
N ALA A 309 -0.95 5.98 -1.15
CA ALA A 309 -0.43 4.82 -1.88
C ALA A 309 0.05 5.22 -3.30
N LEU A 310 -0.75 6.02 -4.03
CA LEU A 310 -0.37 6.51 -5.36
C LEU A 310 0.80 7.50 -5.32
N LEU A 311 0.84 8.36 -4.31
CA LEU A 311 1.95 9.28 -4.10
C LEU A 311 3.27 8.54 -3.85
N LEU A 312 3.24 7.45 -3.06
CA LEU A 312 4.39 6.59 -2.83
C LEU A 312 4.83 5.88 -4.11
N ALA A 313 3.90 5.37 -4.91
CA ALA A 313 4.22 4.72 -6.17
C ALA A 313 4.86 5.69 -7.19
N THR A 314 4.31 6.90 -7.27
CA THR A 314 4.85 7.98 -8.10
C THR A 314 6.26 8.37 -7.63
N ALA A 315 6.47 8.49 -6.32
CA ALA A 315 7.78 8.82 -5.76
C ALA A 315 8.82 7.74 -6.06
N ALA A 316 8.46 6.45 -5.96
CA ALA A 316 9.33 5.34 -6.34
C ALA A 316 9.77 5.44 -7.81
N LYS A 317 8.83 5.74 -8.74
CA LYS A 317 9.17 5.93 -10.15
C LYS A 317 10.08 7.14 -10.41
N ARG A 318 9.89 8.25 -9.67
CA ARG A 318 10.75 9.44 -9.80
C ARG A 318 12.15 9.20 -9.25
N LEU A 319 12.26 8.45 -8.15
CA LEU A 319 13.54 8.03 -7.57
C LEU A 319 14.28 7.04 -8.46
N PHE A 320 13.54 6.12 -9.09
CA PHE A 320 14.09 5.03 -9.89
C PHE A 320 13.47 5.02 -11.30
N PRO A 321 13.98 5.84 -12.23
CA PRO A 321 13.40 5.99 -13.56
C PRO A 321 13.36 4.70 -14.39
N ASP A 322 14.24 3.73 -14.09
CA ASP A 322 14.32 2.43 -14.73
C ASP A 322 13.28 1.42 -14.21
N THR A 323 12.59 1.73 -13.10
CA THR A 323 11.52 0.89 -12.56
C THR A 323 10.41 0.68 -13.59
N GLN A 324 10.08 -0.57 -13.84
CA GLN A 324 9.04 -1.04 -14.73
C GLN A 324 7.75 -1.40 -14.00
N ARG A 325 7.83 -1.76 -12.72
CA ARG A 325 6.70 -2.14 -11.87
C ARG A 325 6.90 -1.64 -10.46
N VAL A 326 5.82 -1.19 -9.83
CA VAL A 326 5.83 -0.75 -8.44
C VAL A 326 4.84 -1.60 -7.65
N ILE A 327 5.26 -2.08 -6.49
CA ILE A 327 4.41 -2.85 -5.56
C ILE A 327 4.36 -2.07 -4.25
N ILE A 328 3.19 -1.57 -3.87
CA ILE A 328 2.97 -0.92 -2.58
C ILE A 328 2.46 -1.95 -1.57
N ILE A 329 3.14 -1.99 -0.43
CA ILE A 329 2.91 -2.97 0.63
C ILE A 329 2.77 -2.20 1.94
N GLN A 330 1.62 -2.34 2.59
CA GLN A 330 1.49 -1.88 3.96
C GLN A 330 1.97 -2.99 4.90
N VAL A 331 2.90 -2.67 5.78
CA VAL A 331 3.47 -3.62 6.75
C VAL A 331 3.05 -3.25 8.16
N ARG A 332 2.47 -4.22 8.87
CA ARG A 332 2.10 -4.08 10.28
C ARG A 332 2.79 -5.14 11.11
N PRO A 333 3.21 -4.83 12.36
CA PRO A 333 3.65 -5.86 13.28
C PRO A 333 2.53 -6.89 13.50
N ARG A 334 2.81 -8.18 13.29
CA ARG A 334 1.89 -9.28 13.59
C ARG A 334 1.64 -9.31 15.11
N LYS A 335 0.40 -9.53 15.55
CA LYS A 335 0.15 -9.81 16.97
C LYS A 335 0.69 -11.21 17.28
N TRP A 336 1.39 -11.34 18.39
CA TRP A 336 2.10 -12.55 18.85
C TRP A 336 1.21 -13.80 19.09
N ARG A 337 -0.07 -13.81 18.69
CA ARG A 337 -0.98 -14.94 18.99
C ARG A 337 -0.69 -16.23 18.20
N LEU A 338 0.29 -16.29 17.29
CA LEU A 338 0.51 -17.46 16.42
C LEU A 338 1.91 -18.08 16.39
N GLN A 339 2.98 -17.45 16.88
CA GLN A 339 4.32 -18.08 16.83
C GLN A 339 4.53 -19.14 17.94
N SER A 340 3.81 -19.06 19.06
CA SER A 340 3.97 -20.01 20.17
C SER A 340 3.37 -21.42 19.94
N ARG A 341 2.67 -21.65 18.82
CA ARG A 341 2.15 -22.98 18.43
C ARG A 341 3.10 -23.76 17.51
N LEU A 342 3.94 -23.09 16.73
CA LEU A 342 4.88 -23.77 15.81
C LEU A 342 6.18 -24.18 16.52
N GLU A 343 6.67 -23.37 17.46
CA GLU A 343 7.87 -23.75 18.25
C GLU A 343 7.59 -24.86 19.26
N LYS A 344 6.34 -25.04 19.72
CA LYS A 344 5.97 -26.13 20.64
C LYS A 344 5.78 -27.50 19.97
N SER A 345 5.56 -27.55 18.66
CA SER A 345 5.47 -28.83 17.93
C SER A 345 6.84 -29.39 17.53
N SER A 346 7.90 -28.58 17.62
CA SER A 346 9.26 -28.98 17.22
C SER A 346 10.12 -29.47 18.40
N ILE A 347 9.55 -29.57 19.60
CA ILE A 347 10.21 -30.05 20.83
C ILE A 347 9.62 -31.40 21.29
N LEU A 348 8.69 -31.98 20.52
CA LEU A 348 8.14 -33.31 20.74
C LEU A 348 8.27 -34.15 19.46
N CYS A 349 9.50 -34.52 19.13
CA CYS A 349 9.84 -35.69 18.33
C CYS A 349 11.04 -36.37 18.98
#